data_AF-A0A6G3XYJ5-F1
#
_entry.id   AF-A0A6G3XYJ5-F1
#
_cell.length_a   1.000
_cell.length_b   1.000
_cell.length_c   1.000
_cell.angle_alpha   90.00
_cell.angle_beta   90.00
_cell.angle_gamma   90.00
#
_symmetry.space_group_name_H-M   'P 1'
#
loop_
_entity.id
_entity.type
_entity.pdbx_description
1 polymer ?
#
loop_
_entity_poly.entity_id
_entity_poly.type
_entity_poly.pdbx_seq_one_letter_code
_entity_poly.pdbx_strand_id
1 'polypeptide(L)' 'MSGPAAGTAHAATSTDVVCLGESMVTFLPSQPGRLADVPSFGRGIGGAESNVACALAAAGHRAAWVGRVGADGFG' A
#
# COMPACT_ATOMS: atom_id res chain seq x y z
N MET A 1 -14.12 -46.42 -0.50
CA MET A 1 -13.11 -45.66 -1.27
C MET A 1 -13.82 -44.61 -2.08
N SER A 2 -13.95 -43.40 -1.55
CA SER A 2 -14.30 -42.21 -2.33
C SER A 2 -13.18 -41.22 -2.09
N GLY A 3 -12.42 -40.91 -3.14
CA GLY A 3 -11.35 -39.91 -3.10
C GLY A 3 -11.92 -38.51 -2.90
N PRO A 4 -11.12 -37.55 -2.42
CA PRO A 4 -11.58 -36.18 -2.30
C PRO A 4 -11.80 -35.60 -3.70
N ALA A 5 -12.94 -34.93 -3.88
CA ALA A 5 -13.19 -34.11 -5.04
C ALA A 5 -12.08 -33.06 -5.15
N ALA A 6 -11.36 -33.07 -6.28
CA ALA A 6 -10.35 -32.08 -6.58
C ALA A 6 -11.05 -30.72 -6.72
N GLY A 7 -11.08 -29.97 -5.62
CA GLY A 7 -11.33 -28.53 -5.68
C GLY A 7 -10.30 -27.94 -6.61
N THR A 8 -10.75 -27.27 -7.66
CA THR A 8 -9.87 -26.52 -8.58
C THR A 8 -9.07 -25.54 -7.73
N ALA A 9 -7.80 -25.88 -7.47
CA ALA A 9 -6.88 -25.04 -6.76
C ALA A 9 -6.63 -23.79 -7.62
N HIS A 10 -7.38 -22.73 -7.36
CA HIS A 10 -6.81 -21.41 -7.55
C HIS A 10 -5.84 -21.20 -6.39
N ALA A 11 -4.60 -21.68 -6.56
CA ALA A 11 -3.50 -21.31 -5.70
C ALA A 11 -3.14 -19.83 -5.95
N ALA A 12 -4.12 -18.93 -5.86
CA ALA A 12 -3.83 -17.57 -5.45
C ALA A 12 -3.29 -17.71 -4.03
N THR A 13 -2.10 -17.17 -3.81
CA THR A 13 -1.65 -16.81 -2.48
C THR A 13 -2.79 -16.05 -1.79
N SER A 14 -3.56 -16.72 -0.94
CA SER A 14 -4.82 -16.16 -0.45
C SER A 14 -4.50 -14.92 0.39
N THR A 15 -4.83 -13.74 -0.11
CA THR A 15 -4.63 -12.52 0.65
C THR A 15 -5.66 -12.48 1.79
N ASP A 16 -5.24 -12.15 3.00
CA ASP A 16 -6.13 -12.02 4.15
C ASP A 16 -6.93 -10.70 4.07
N VAL A 17 -6.33 -9.64 3.51
CA VAL A 17 -6.95 -8.32 3.34
C VAL A 17 -6.55 -7.66 2.02
N VAL A 18 -7.53 -7.16 1.26
CA VAL A 18 -7.29 -6.33 0.07
C VAL A 18 -7.68 -4.89 0.36
N CYS A 19 -6.76 -3.97 0.10
CA CYS A 19 -6.96 -2.52 0.22
C CYS A 19 -6.96 -1.90 -1.18
N LEU A 20 -8.08 -1.32 -1.61
CA LEU A 20 -8.22 -0.66 -2.91
C LEU A 20 -8.25 0.85 -2.70
N GLY A 21 -7.33 1.60 -3.29
CA GLY A 21 -7.32 3.05 -3.12
C GLY A 21 -6.21 3.76 -3.88
N GLU A 22 -6.03 5.03 -3.54
CA GLU A 22 -5.00 5.90 -4.10
C GLU A 22 -3.80 5.98 -3.15
N SER A 23 -2.60 6.07 -3.73
CA SER A 23 -1.39 6.46 -3.01
C SER A 23 -0.78 7.69 -3.68
N MET A 24 -0.36 8.64 -2.85
CA MET A 24 0.27 9.89 -3.27
C MET A 24 1.64 10.01 -2.61
N VAL A 25 2.54 10.76 -3.24
CA VAL A 25 3.75 11.21 -2.55
C VAL A 25 3.40 12.33 -1.59
N THR A 26 3.90 12.23 -0.36
CA THR A 26 3.82 13.28 0.64
C THR A 26 5.12 14.08 0.67
N PHE A 27 4.99 15.41 0.74
CA PHE A 27 6.11 16.32 0.94
C PHE A 27 6.07 16.84 2.37
N LEU A 28 6.85 16.22 3.25
CA LEU A 28 6.94 16.60 4.66
C LEU A 28 7.94 17.76 4.81
N PRO A 29 7.54 18.93 5.34
CA PRO A 29 8.46 20.05 5.53
C PRO A 29 9.61 19.66 6.47
N SER A 30 10.82 20.12 6.17
CA SER A 30 12.02 19.81 6.97
C SER A 30 11.99 20.41 8.38
N GLN A 31 11.15 21.43 8.61
CA GLN A 31 10.97 22.10 9.89
C GLN A 31 9.55 22.70 10.01
N PRO A 32 9.05 22.97 11.24
CA PRO A 32 7.77 23.65 11.42
C PRO A 32 7.76 25.06 10.82
N GLY A 33 6.63 25.48 10.26
CA GLY A 33 6.45 26.80 9.67
C GLY A 33 5.46 26.80 8.51
N ARG A 34 5.35 27.93 7.81
CA ARG A 34 4.57 28.00 6.55
C ARG A 34 5.30 27.20 5.48
N LEU A 35 4.56 26.43 4.68
CA LEU A 35 5.14 25.61 3.62
C LEU A 35 5.90 26.44 2.56
N ALA A 36 5.53 27.71 2.37
CA ALA A 36 6.23 28.61 1.46
C ALA A 36 7.64 29.00 1.94
N ASP A 37 7.91 28.86 3.23
CA ASP A 37 9.11 29.40 3.88
C ASP A 37 10.10 28.28 4.30
N VAL A 38 9.73 27.00 4.14
CA VAL A 38 10.61 25.87 4.51
C VAL A 38 11.65 25.62 3.41
N PRO A 39 12.91 25.29 3.79
CA PRO A 39 14.01 25.17 2.83
C PRO A 39 13.95 23.90 1.98
N SER A 40 13.30 22.85 2.48
CA SER A 40 13.19 21.58 1.77
C SER A 40 12.05 20.72 2.30
N PHE A 41 11.74 19.68 1.52
CA PHE A 41 10.75 18.67 1.85
C PHE A 41 11.36 17.27 1.77
N GLY A 42 11.08 16.44 2.78
CA GLY A 42 11.27 15.00 2.70
C GLY A 42 10.15 14.37 1.88
N ARG A 43 10.48 13.38 1.06
CA ARG A 43 9.50 12.58 0.32
C ARG A 43 9.05 11.40 1.16
N GLY A 44 7.74 11.18 1.24
CA GLY A 44 7.12 10.01 1.83
C GLY A 44 5.96 9.51 0.98
N ILE A 45 5.21 8.54 1.51
CA ILE A 45 4.01 8.00 0.88
C ILE A 45 2.82 8.35 1.78
N GLY A 46 1.70 8.73 1.16
CA GLY A 46 0.41 8.92 1.79
C GLY A 46 -0.66 8.14 1.04
N GLY A 47 -1.72 7.76 1.75
CA GLY A 47 -2.82 6.95 1.23
C GLY A 47 -3.36 6.10 2.36
N ALA A 48 -4.66 6.23 2.66
CA ALA A 48 -5.23 5.56 3.82
C ALA A 48 -5.16 4.03 3.65
N GLU A 49 -5.51 3.55 2.46
CA GLU A 49 -5.58 2.14 2.09
C GLU A 49 -4.20 1.51 1.99
N SER A 50 -3.23 2.21 1.37
CA SER A 50 -1.84 1.75 1.33
C SER A 50 -1.20 1.72 2.70
N ASN A 51 -1.51 2.69 3.58
CA ASN A 51 -1.00 2.69 4.95
C ASN A 51 -1.57 1.52 5.76
N VAL A 52 -2.86 1.19 5.60
CA VAL A 52 -3.47 0.00 6.23
C VAL A 52 -2.83 -1.29 5.70
N ALA A 53 -2.65 -1.42 4.38
CA ALA A 53 -2.00 -2.58 3.79
C ALA A 53 -0.56 -2.77 4.32
N CYS A 54 0.22 -1.69 4.38
CA CYS A 54 1.58 -1.70 4.93
C CYS A 54 1.59 -2.08 6.42
N ALA A 55 0.68 -1.53 7.23
CA ALA A 55 0.59 -1.86 8.66
C ALA A 55 0.21 -3.33 8.90
N LEU A 56 -0.73 -3.87 8.14
CA LEU A 56 -1.14 -5.27 8.21
C LEU A 56 -0.03 -6.22 7.76
N ALA A 57 0.69 -5.86 6.69
CA ALA A 57 1.87 -6.59 6.25
C ALA A 57 2.97 -6.60 7.33
N ALA A 58 3.22 -5.46 7.97
CA ALA A 58 4.18 -5.36 9.08
C ALA A 58 3.77 -6.18 10.31
N ALA A 59 2.47 -6.37 10.52
CA ALA A 59 1.91 -7.24 11.57
C ALA A 59 1.89 -8.74 11.20
N GLY A 60 2.34 -9.13 10.00
CA GLY A 60 2.45 -10.52 9.56
C GLY A 60 1.24 -11.06 8.79
N HIS A 61 0.28 -10.21 8.43
CA HIS A 61 -0.85 -10.60 7.57
C HIS A 61 -0.45 -10.54 6.09
N ARG A 62 -1.08 -11.38 5.26
CA ARG A 62 -0.97 -11.26 3.80
C ARG A 62 -1.91 -10.18 3.32
N ALA A 63 -1.42 -8.95 3.20
CA ALA A 63 -2.19 -7.82 2.67
C ALA A 63 -1.82 -7.54 1.20
N ALA A 64 -2.81 -7.20 0.37
CA ALA A 64 -2.60 -6.72 -0.98
C ALA A 64 -3.17 -5.31 -1.14
N TRP A 65 -2.43 -4.45 -1.84
CA TRP A 65 -2.93 -3.14 -2.26
C TRP A 65 -3.21 -3.16 -3.76
N VAL A 66 -4.36 -2.62 -4.15
CA VAL A 66 -4.76 -2.44 -5.53
C VAL A 66 -4.94 -0.95 -5.78
N GLY A 67 -4.30 -0.45 -6.83
CA GLY A 67 -4.35 0.96 -7.20
C GLY A 67 -3.59 1.20 -8.50
N ARG A 68 -3.37 2.46 -8.82
CA ARG A 68 -2.58 2.87 -9.98
C ARG A 68 -1.73 4.08 -9.63
N VAL A 69 -0.52 4.09 -10.17
CA VAL A 69 0.43 5.20 -10.09
C VAL A 69 0.87 5.60 -11.49
N GLY A 70 1.45 6.80 -11.62
CA GLY A 70 2.00 7.30 -12.88
C GLY A 70 3.27 6.56 -13.29
N ALA A 71 3.65 6.64 -14.56
CA ALA A 71 4.96 6.19 -15.03
C ALA A 71 5.95 7.36 -14.99
N ASP A 72 6.14 7.92 -13.79
CA ASP A 72 6.95 9.12 -13.54
C ASP A 72 7.88 8.92 -12.33
N GLY A 73 8.60 9.95 -11.88
CA GLY A 73 9.56 9.82 -10.78
C GLY A 73 8.97 9.62 -9.39
N PHE A 74 7.63 9.67 -9.26
CA PHE A 74 6.89 9.46 -8.01
C PHE A 74 6.07 8.18 -8.01
N GLY A 75 5.68 7.68 -9.19
CA GLY A 75 4.94 6.43 -9.38
C GLY A 75 5.80 5.23 -9.72
#